data_AF-V2Y183-F1
#
_entry.id   AF-V2Y183-F1
#
_cell.length_a   1.000
_cell.length_b   1.000
_cell.length_c   1.000
_cell.angle_alpha   90.00
_cell.angle_beta   90.00
_cell.angle_gamma   90.00
#
_symmetry.space_group_name_H-M   'P 1'
#
loop_
_entity.id
_entity.type
_entity.pdbx_description
1 polymer ?
#
loop_
_entity_poly.entity_id
_entity_poly.type
_entity_poly.pdbx_seq_one_letter_code
_entity_poly.pdbx_strand_id
1 'polypeptide(L)'
;MREYKINFTTNTITVSKSFALAASDPSKPEFETLSKLQAAYPGMRIVHKTHRSPSKANANKGLTYERMEGYINLHENATELLVTFEAVKKIAAQQKNPYLFTKGWFMQQFPDYGKLPDISSNGKILYVLPVDPPAPTAKDNATENSTAAEHLSKAS
;
A
#
# COMPACT_ATOMS: atom_id res chain seq x y z
N MET A 1 17.00 15.99 5.48
CA MET A 1 17.18 14.74 4.68
C MET A 1 18.63 14.31 4.84
N ARG A 2 18.95 13.03 5.07
CA ARG A 2 20.38 12.61 5.13
C ARG A 2 20.97 12.59 3.73
N GLU A 3 22.06 13.33 3.53
CA GLU A 3 22.75 13.48 2.23
C GLU A 3 23.57 12.26 1.85
N TYR A 4 24.17 11.59 2.84
CA TYR A 4 24.89 10.34 2.66
C TYR A 4 24.74 9.39 3.88
N LYS A 5 25.06 8.10 3.67
CA LYS A 5 25.06 7.05 4.69
C LYS A 5 26.19 6.06 4.42
N ILE A 6 27.02 5.79 5.42
CA ILE A 6 28.07 4.77 5.35
C ILE A 6 27.52 3.44 5.86
N ASN A 7 27.80 2.35 5.14
CA ASN A 7 27.44 0.99 5.51
C ASN A 7 28.68 0.10 5.47
N PHE A 8 29.23 -0.18 6.65
CA PHE A 8 30.44 -1.00 6.81
C PHE A 8 30.22 -2.48 6.44
N THR A 9 29.01 -3.02 6.65
CA THR A 9 28.68 -4.42 6.33
C THR A 9 28.73 -4.69 4.82
N THR A 10 28.26 -3.74 4.02
CA THR A 10 28.27 -3.84 2.54
C THR A 10 29.44 -3.10 1.91
N ASN A 11 30.28 -2.45 2.72
CA ASN A 11 31.39 -1.62 2.28
C ASN A 11 30.97 -0.54 1.27
N THR A 12 29.84 0.14 1.52
CA THR A 12 29.27 1.16 0.63
C THR A 12 28.97 2.49 1.30
N ILE A 13 29.11 3.57 0.54
CA ILE A 13 28.68 4.92 0.89
C ILE A 13 27.48 5.27 0.00
N THR A 14 26.30 5.30 0.58
CA THR A 14 25.07 5.66 -0.13
C THR A 14 24.88 7.18 -0.13
N VAL A 15 24.86 7.82 -1.29
CA VAL A 15 24.64 9.27 -1.44
C VAL A 15 23.28 9.57 -2.07
N SER A 16 22.68 10.72 -1.72
CA SER A 16 21.44 11.19 -2.35
C SER A 16 21.69 11.68 -3.78
N LYS A 17 20.62 11.77 -4.59
CA LYS A 17 20.74 12.27 -5.97
C LYS A 17 21.19 13.73 -6.02
N SER A 18 20.67 14.57 -5.14
CA SER A 18 21.04 15.99 -5.07
C SER A 18 22.48 16.17 -4.63
N PHE A 19 22.94 15.37 -3.66
CA PHE A 19 24.32 15.39 -3.19
C PHE A 19 25.29 14.93 -4.28
N ALA A 20 24.98 13.84 -4.99
CA ALA A 20 25.81 13.37 -6.10
C ALA A 20 25.92 14.41 -7.23
N LEU A 21 24.83 15.13 -7.52
CA LEU A 21 24.83 16.20 -8.52
C LEU A 21 25.68 17.39 -8.08
N ALA A 22 25.53 17.83 -6.82
CA ALA A 22 26.33 18.92 -6.26
C ALA A 22 27.82 18.55 -6.16
N ALA A 23 28.13 17.32 -5.76
CA ALA A 23 29.49 16.80 -5.70
C ALA A 23 30.15 16.59 -7.09
N SER A 24 29.40 16.69 -8.19
CA SER A 24 29.98 16.69 -9.54
C SER A 24 30.59 18.05 -9.91
N ASP A 25 30.27 19.11 -9.18
CA ASP A 25 30.83 20.45 -9.37
C ASP A 25 31.95 20.68 -8.33
N PRO A 26 33.22 20.85 -8.76
CA PRO A 26 34.34 21.10 -7.87
C PRO A 26 34.20 22.37 -7.02
N SER A 27 33.33 23.30 -7.41
CA SER A 27 33.10 24.56 -6.70
C SER A 27 32.17 24.40 -5.49
N LYS A 28 31.60 23.21 -5.30
CA LYS A 28 30.59 22.92 -4.29
C LYS A 28 31.19 22.22 -3.07
N PRO A 29 30.70 22.53 -1.85
CA PRO A 29 31.19 21.91 -0.61
C PRO A 29 30.94 20.38 -0.56
N GLU A 30 29.97 19.88 -1.33
CA GLU A 30 29.67 18.46 -1.45
C GLU A 30 30.80 17.67 -2.12
N PHE A 31 31.55 18.29 -3.03
CA PHE A 31 32.73 17.67 -3.65
C PHE A 31 33.85 17.45 -2.63
N GLU A 32 34.13 18.43 -1.78
CA GLU A 32 35.11 18.28 -0.69
C GLU A 32 34.69 17.19 0.29
N THR A 33 33.40 17.14 0.61
CA THR A 33 32.85 16.14 1.52
C THR A 33 33.00 14.73 0.94
N LEU A 34 32.68 14.54 -0.33
CA LEU A 34 32.85 13.26 -1.01
C LEU A 34 34.33 12.87 -1.12
N SER A 35 35.21 13.83 -1.40
CA SER A 35 36.66 13.62 -1.48
C SER A 35 37.25 13.16 -0.14
N LYS A 36 36.86 13.80 0.97
CA LYS A 36 37.26 13.39 2.33
C LYS A 36 36.78 11.96 2.66
N LEU A 37 35.56 11.62 2.26
CA LEU A 37 35.00 10.28 2.45
C LEU A 37 35.74 9.22 1.63
N GLN A 38 36.11 9.53 0.39
CA GLN A 38 36.89 8.63 -0.47
C GLN A 38 38.33 8.46 0.05
N ALA A 39 38.94 9.52 0.58
CA ALA A 39 40.27 9.45 1.19
C ALA A 39 40.27 8.64 2.51
N ALA A 40 39.23 8.79 3.33
CA ALA A 40 39.07 8.03 4.57
C ALA A 40 38.74 6.54 4.32
N TYR A 41 38.03 6.23 3.23
CA TYR A 41 37.57 4.89 2.89
C TYR A 41 37.87 4.52 1.43
N PRO A 42 39.15 4.38 1.03
CA PRO A 42 39.54 4.17 -0.36
C PRO A 42 39.01 2.85 -0.95
N GLY A 43 38.67 1.88 -0.10
CA GLY A 43 38.08 0.61 -0.49
C GLY A 43 36.55 0.60 -0.56
N MET A 44 35.86 1.68 -0.19
CA MET A 44 34.39 1.71 -0.17
C MET A 44 33.80 2.13 -1.51
N ARG A 45 32.68 1.50 -1.89
CA ARG A 45 31.95 1.83 -3.11
C ARG A 45 30.90 2.91 -2.88
N ILE A 46 30.93 3.97 -3.68
CA ILE A 46 29.89 5.01 -3.66
C ILE A 46 28.68 4.51 -4.47
N VAL A 47 27.50 4.55 -3.87
CA VAL A 47 26.24 4.10 -4.48
C VAL A 47 25.17 5.17 -4.33
N HIS A 48 24.27 5.29 -5.30
CA HIS A 48 23.13 6.20 -5.19
C HIS A 48 22.03 5.59 -4.31
N LYS A 49 21.37 6.44 -3.53
CA LYS A 49 20.16 6.07 -2.80
C LYS A 49 19.06 5.72 -3.79
N THR A 50 18.81 4.44 -3.97
CA THR A 50 17.67 3.93 -4.73
C THR A 50 16.46 3.79 -3.80
N HIS A 51 15.27 4.18 -4.28
CA HIS A 51 14.05 3.81 -3.59
C HIS A 51 13.89 2.29 -3.69
N ARG A 52 13.59 1.63 -2.57
CA ARG A 52 13.29 0.20 -2.61
C ARG A 52 11.93 0.05 -3.28
N SER A 53 11.89 -0.62 -4.43
CA SER A 53 10.63 -1.07 -4.99
C SER A 53 9.91 -1.93 -3.96
N PRO A 54 8.60 -1.76 -3.74
CA PRO A 54 7.87 -2.60 -2.80
C PRO A 54 8.04 -4.06 -3.19
N SER A 55 8.47 -4.88 -2.21
CA SER A 55 8.84 -6.28 -2.42
C SER A 55 7.66 -7.18 -2.79
N LYS A 56 6.42 -6.72 -2.55
CA LYS A 56 5.20 -7.43 -2.91
C LYS A 56 4.48 -6.63 -3.98
N ALA A 57 4.07 -7.31 -5.06
CA ALA A 57 3.05 -6.76 -5.94
C ALA A 57 1.84 -6.46 -5.08
N ASN A 58 1.38 -5.21 -5.08
CA ASN A 58 0.14 -4.87 -4.42
C ASN A 58 -0.97 -5.59 -5.22
N ALA A 59 -1.50 -6.69 -4.67
CA ALA A 59 -2.56 -7.49 -5.29
C ALA A 59 -3.80 -6.64 -5.63
N ASN A 60 -3.96 -5.52 -4.92
CA ASN A 60 -5.06 -4.58 -5.10
C ASN A 60 -4.67 -3.37 -5.97
N LYS A 61 -3.51 -3.40 -6.63
CA LYS A 61 -3.06 -2.34 -7.55
C LYS A 61 -3.93 -2.38 -8.80
N GLY A 62 -4.70 -1.32 -9.00
CA GLY A 62 -5.57 -1.17 -10.17
C GLY A 62 -7.00 -1.66 -9.99
N LEU A 63 -7.50 -1.87 -8.77
CA LEU A 63 -8.92 -2.12 -8.50
C LEU A 63 -9.75 -0.84 -8.72
N THR A 64 -10.14 -0.54 -9.95
CA THR A 64 -11.01 0.59 -10.29
C THR A 64 -12.49 0.24 -10.10
N TYR A 65 -13.38 1.23 -10.13
CA TYR A 65 -14.84 1.00 -10.11
C TYR A 65 -15.27 0.06 -11.24
N GLU A 66 -14.78 0.27 -12.46
CA GLU A 66 -15.06 -0.61 -13.61
C GLU A 66 -14.64 -2.06 -13.36
N ARG A 67 -13.51 -2.29 -12.68
CA ARG A 67 -13.08 -3.65 -12.33
C ARG A 67 -13.94 -4.28 -11.25
N MET A 68 -14.43 -3.50 -10.28
CA MET A 68 -15.38 -3.98 -9.28
C MET A 68 -16.71 -4.37 -9.94
N GLU A 69 -17.25 -3.51 -10.81
CA GLU A 69 -18.49 -3.75 -11.56
C GLU A 69 -18.35 -4.96 -12.49
N GLY A 70 -17.23 -5.06 -13.20
CA GLY A 70 -16.89 -6.21 -14.03
C GLY A 70 -16.89 -7.52 -13.23
N TYR A 71 -16.27 -7.52 -12.04
CA TYR A 71 -16.23 -8.68 -11.15
C TYR A 71 -17.63 -9.09 -10.65
N ILE A 72 -18.44 -8.12 -10.22
CA ILE A 72 -19.83 -8.35 -9.79
C ILE A 72 -20.65 -9.01 -10.91
N ASN A 73 -20.44 -8.60 -12.16
CA ASN A 73 -21.15 -9.16 -13.32
C ASN A 73 -20.86 -10.64 -13.61
N LEU A 74 -19.77 -11.21 -13.09
CA LEU A 74 -19.49 -12.65 -13.24
C LEU A 74 -20.33 -13.52 -12.31
N HIS A 75 -20.97 -12.95 -11.29
CA HIS A 75 -21.80 -13.70 -10.36
C HIS A 75 -23.19 -13.99 -10.94
N GLU A 76 -23.80 -15.10 -10.53
CA GLU A 76 -25.17 -15.45 -10.93
C GLU A 76 -26.20 -14.39 -10.46
N ASN A 77 -25.98 -13.76 -9.32
CA ASN A 77 -26.81 -12.69 -8.75
C ASN A 77 -26.29 -11.27 -9.01
N ALA A 78 -25.58 -11.08 -10.14
CA ALA A 78 -25.01 -9.79 -10.53
C ALA A 78 -26.00 -8.61 -10.43
N THR A 79 -27.26 -8.80 -10.83
CA THR A 79 -28.28 -7.74 -10.83
C THR A 79 -28.52 -7.18 -9.43
N GLU A 80 -28.64 -8.04 -8.41
CA GLU A 80 -28.86 -7.63 -7.02
C GLU A 80 -27.61 -6.96 -6.44
N LEU A 81 -26.43 -7.53 -6.74
CA LEU A 81 -25.14 -7.01 -6.28
C LEU A 81 -24.78 -5.65 -6.90
N LEU A 82 -25.21 -5.38 -8.13
CA LEU A 82 -25.03 -4.05 -8.74
C LEU A 82 -25.90 -2.99 -8.06
N VAL A 83 -27.13 -3.34 -7.66
CA VAL A 83 -28.01 -2.43 -6.92
C VAL A 83 -27.40 -2.06 -5.57
N THR A 84 -26.85 -3.05 -4.83
CA THR A 84 -26.16 -2.77 -3.56
C THR A 84 -24.89 -1.95 -3.79
N PHE A 85 -24.13 -2.24 -4.85
CA PHE A 85 -22.94 -1.46 -5.21
C PHE A 85 -23.25 0.01 -5.54
N GLU A 86 -24.35 0.29 -6.26
CA GLU A 86 -24.81 1.65 -6.51
C GLU A 86 -25.23 2.36 -5.21
N ALA A 87 -25.92 1.67 -4.31
CA ALA A 87 -26.27 2.22 -3.00
C ALA A 87 -25.01 2.58 -2.19
N VAL A 88 -24.01 1.70 -2.19
CA VAL A 88 -22.70 1.95 -1.55
C VAL A 88 -22.01 3.15 -2.19
N LYS A 89 -22.02 3.31 -3.53
CA LYS A 89 -21.46 4.50 -4.20
C LYS A 89 -22.16 5.78 -3.76
N LYS A 90 -23.48 5.77 -3.59
CA LYS A 90 -24.25 6.93 -3.09
C LYS A 90 -23.88 7.30 -1.65
N ILE A 91 -23.73 6.31 -0.78
CA ILE A 91 -23.27 6.51 0.61
C ILE A 91 -21.82 7.03 0.62
N ALA A 92 -20.97 6.41 -0.20
CA ALA A 92 -19.55 6.76 -0.30
C ALA A 92 -19.33 8.19 -0.80
N ALA A 93 -20.20 8.70 -1.68
CA ALA A 93 -20.12 10.08 -2.17
C ALA A 93 -20.21 11.14 -1.06
N GLN A 94 -20.81 10.79 0.09
CA GLN A 94 -20.89 11.67 1.26
C GLN A 94 -19.64 11.58 2.17
N GLN A 95 -18.76 10.62 1.92
CA GLN A 95 -17.56 10.38 2.72
C GLN A 95 -16.35 11.17 2.18
N LYS A 96 -15.37 11.40 3.05
CA LYS A 96 -14.11 12.11 2.69
C LYS A 96 -13.33 11.40 1.58
N ASN A 97 -13.43 10.08 1.49
CA ASN A 97 -12.81 9.29 0.43
C ASN A 97 -13.79 8.23 -0.11
N PRO A 98 -14.60 8.59 -1.12
CA PRO A 98 -15.62 7.72 -1.69
C PRO A 98 -15.06 6.40 -2.23
N TYR A 99 -13.87 6.45 -2.82
CA TYR A 99 -13.23 5.27 -3.40
C TYR A 99 -12.76 4.28 -2.33
N LEU A 100 -12.11 4.76 -1.26
CA LEU A 100 -11.67 3.86 -0.19
C LEU A 100 -12.84 3.21 0.54
N PHE A 101 -13.95 3.92 0.73
CA PHE A 101 -15.17 3.37 1.33
C PHE A 101 -15.75 2.25 0.47
N THR A 102 -15.95 2.53 -0.82
CA THR A 102 -16.50 1.53 -1.76
C THR A 102 -15.59 0.31 -1.89
N LYS A 103 -14.27 0.55 -1.95
CA LYS A 103 -13.28 -0.53 -1.94
C LYS A 103 -13.32 -1.35 -0.66
N GLY A 104 -13.50 -0.73 0.50
CA GLY A 104 -13.63 -1.42 1.79
C GLY A 104 -14.80 -2.39 1.79
N TRP A 105 -15.98 -1.92 1.37
CA TRP A 105 -17.17 -2.77 1.22
C TRP A 105 -16.91 -3.91 0.23
N PHE A 106 -16.36 -3.62 -0.95
CA PHE A 106 -16.10 -4.63 -1.97
C PHE A 106 -15.16 -5.74 -1.47
N MET A 107 -14.15 -5.40 -0.67
CA MET A 107 -13.24 -6.40 -0.07
C MET A 107 -13.92 -7.24 1.04
N GLN A 108 -14.89 -6.67 1.75
CA GLN A 108 -15.70 -7.41 2.73
C GLN A 108 -16.71 -8.34 2.05
N GLN A 109 -17.32 -7.87 0.96
CA GLN A 109 -18.25 -8.64 0.14
C GLN A 109 -17.55 -9.80 -0.58
N PHE A 110 -16.34 -9.56 -1.08
CA PHE A 110 -15.56 -10.52 -1.85
C PHE A 110 -14.18 -10.75 -1.19
N PRO A 111 -14.12 -11.43 -0.03
CA PRO A 111 -12.85 -11.72 0.64
C PRO A 111 -11.94 -12.63 -0.19
N ASP A 112 -12.51 -13.36 -1.14
CA ASP A 112 -11.81 -14.23 -2.09
C ASP A 112 -11.41 -13.53 -3.40
N TYR A 113 -11.60 -12.20 -3.49
CA TYR A 113 -11.13 -11.42 -4.63
C TYR A 113 -9.61 -11.60 -4.84
N GLY A 114 -9.23 -12.27 -5.93
CA GLY A 114 -7.85 -12.61 -6.27
C GLY A 114 -7.47 -14.09 -6.08
N LYS A 115 -8.36 -14.91 -5.53
CA LYS A 115 -8.26 -16.38 -5.57
C LYS A 115 -9.01 -16.89 -6.80
N LEU A 116 -8.72 -18.13 -7.23
CA LEU A 116 -9.48 -18.78 -8.29
C LEU A 116 -10.93 -18.97 -7.81
N PRO A 117 -11.93 -18.38 -8.49
CA PRO A 117 -13.32 -18.56 -8.09
C PRO A 117 -13.78 -19.97 -8.42
N ASP A 118 -14.65 -20.53 -7.57
CA ASP A 118 -15.42 -21.72 -7.95
C ASP A 118 -16.47 -21.30 -9.01
N ILE A 119 -16.43 -22.00 -10.13
CA ILE A 119 -17.26 -21.73 -11.30
C ILE A 119 -18.45 -22.69 -11.26
N SER A 120 -19.66 -22.14 -11.30
CA SER A 120 -20.92 -22.88 -11.50
C SER A 120 -20.89 -23.62 -12.84
N SER A 121 -21.68 -24.69 -12.98
CA SER A 121 -21.85 -25.44 -14.23
C SER A 121 -22.21 -24.58 -15.45
N ASN A 122 -22.68 -23.36 -15.22
CA ASN A 122 -23.05 -22.36 -16.24
C ASN A 122 -21.89 -21.41 -16.64
N GLY A 123 -20.67 -21.61 -16.13
CA GLY A 123 -19.52 -20.75 -16.44
C GLY A 123 -19.50 -19.40 -15.69
N LYS A 124 -20.38 -19.22 -14.70
CA LYS A 124 -20.46 -18.04 -13.82
C LYS A 124 -19.91 -18.34 -12.43
N ILE A 125 -19.47 -17.31 -11.69
CA ILE A 125 -19.04 -17.47 -10.30
C ILE A 125 -20.28 -17.77 -9.45
N LEU A 126 -20.11 -18.68 -8.48
CA LEU A 126 -21.16 -19.07 -7.54
C LEU A 126 -21.86 -17.86 -6.88
N TYR A 127 -23.12 -18.07 -6.49
CA TYR A 127 -23.95 -17.12 -5.77
C TYR A 127 -23.27 -16.63 -4.49
N VAL A 128 -23.24 -15.32 -4.27
CA VAL A 128 -22.73 -14.68 -3.05
C VAL A 128 -23.84 -13.84 -2.43
N LEU A 129 -24.22 -14.14 -1.19
CA LEU A 129 -25.22 -13.34 -0.46
C LEU A 129 -24.77 -11.87 -0.39
N PRO A 130 -25.61 -10.90 -0.79
CA PRO A 130 -25.28 -9.49 -0.64
C PRO A 130 -25.10 -9.17 0.84
N VAL A 131 -23.94 -8.62 1.22
CA VAL A 131 -23.74 -8.02 2.54
C VAL A 131 -24.43 -6.67 2.51
N ASP A 132 -25.26 -6.42 3.52
CA ASP A 132 -25.97 -5.16 3.66
C ASP A 132 -25.03 -3.96 3.53
N PRO A 133 -25.44 -2.88 2.85
CA PRO A 133 -24.64 -1.67 2.76
C PRO A 133 -24.24 -1.22 4.17
N PRO A 134 -22.95 -0.95 4.44
CA PRO A 134 -22.52 -0.49 5.75
C PRO A 134 -23.28 0.78 6.09
N ALA A 135 -23.91 0.78 7.27
CA ALA A 135 -24.61 1.95 7.79
C ALA A 135 -23.68 3.17 7.75
N PRO A 136 -24.16 4.36 7.39
CA PRO A 136 -23.35 5.57 7.36
C PRO A 136 -22.81 5.82 8.77
N THR A 137 -21.55 5.48 9.00
CA THR A 137 -20.92 5.70 10.29
C THR A 137 -20.69 7.20 10.44
N ALA A 138 -21.38 7.79 11.42
CA ALA A 138 -21.03 9.10 11.92
C ALA A 138 -19.64 9.00 12.54
N LYS A 139 -18.64 9.54 11.84
CA LYS A 139 -17.27 9.90 12.29
C LYS A 139 -16.55 8.87 13.17
N ASP A 140 -15.40 8.40 12.70
CA ASP A 140 -14.23 8.31 13.59
C ASP A 140 -12.95 8.72 12.83
N ASN A 141 -12.42 9.87 13.27
CA ASN A 141 -11.03 10.24 13.13
C ASN A 141 -10.24 9.48 14.21
N ALA A 142 -9.04 9.02 13.84
CA ALA A 142 -7.96 8.57 14.74
C ALA A 142 -8.27 7.29 15.54
N THR A 143 -7.41 6.28 15.54
CA THR A 143 -6.19 6.38 16.34
C THR A 143 -5.21 5.28 15.94
N GLU A 144 -4.00 5.71 15.55
CA GLU A 144 -2.77 4.95 15.73
C GLU A 144 -2.62 4.58 17.21
N ASN A 145 -2.43 3.29 17.52
CA ASN A 145 -1.22 2.78 18.20
C ASN A 145 -1.46 1.60 19.14
N SER A 146 -0.43 0.75 19.11
CA SER A 146 0.10 -0.03 20.22
C SER A 146 -0.69 -1.23 20.73
N THR A 147 -0.32 -2.37 20.17
CA THR A 147 0.12 -3.52 20.97
C THR A 147 1.01 -3.07 22.14
N ALA A 148 0.53 -3.13 23.36
CA ALA A 148 1.26 -3.64 24.53
C ALA A 148 0.39 -3.55 25.79
N ALA A 149 0.57 -4.56 26.65
CA ALA A 149 0.02 -4.72 27.99
C ALA A 149 -1.43 -5.21 28.07
N GLU A 150 -1.61 -6.53 28.18
CA GLU A 150 -2.02 -7.10 29.48
C GLU A 150 -1.77 -8.62 29.49
N HIS A 151 -0.79 -9.07 30.27
CA HIS A 151 -0.90 -10.39 30.90
C HIS A 151 -0.42 -10.24 32.33
N LEU A 152 -1.39 -10.00 33.19
CA LEU A 152 -1.26 -9.99 34.63
C LEU A 152 -1.11 -11.43 35.15
N SER A 153 -0.35 -11.56 36.23
CA SER A 153 -0.53 -12.51 37.34
C SER A 153 -0.01 -13.95 37.21
N LYS A 154 1.08 -14.21 37.95
CA LYS A 154 1.36 -15.32 38.89
C LYS A 154 2.68 -14.94 39.59
N ALA A 155 3.00 -15.24 40.84
CA ALA A 155 2.36 -15.74 42.05
C ALA A 155 3.50 -15.72 43.09
N SER A 156 3.19 -15.37 44.34
CA SER A 156 4.00 -15.56 45.57
C SER A 156 5.36 -14.89 45.70
#